data_AF-A0A0V1INE5-F1
#
_entry.id   AF-A0A0V1INE5-F1
#
_cell.length_a   1.000
_cell.length_b   1.000
_cell.length_c   1.000
_cell.angle_alpha   90.00
_cell.angle_beta   90.00
_cell.angle_gamma   90.00
#
_symmetry.space_group_name_H-M   'P 1'
#
loop_
_entity.id
_entity.type
_entity.pdbx_description
1 polymer ?
#
loop_
_entity_poly.entity_id
_entity_poly.type
_entity_poly.pdbx_seq_one_letter_code
_entity_poly.pdbx_strand_id
1 'polypeptide(L)'
;MNTERRAAGAEGCLWKTLGIFWDCKDDCLAFMSPGTTRQNGQDSKHQLLSTVSRAFDPVVQCHLGMSWDEPLPEDVERHWITWKRELAEFLLIRVPRVLVPVTLALVNRIELHAFCDSSEQDYGAVVYLRLETSGQLMLVNFVTAKTRLK
;
A
#
# COMPACT_ATOMS: atom_id res chain seq x y z
N MET A 1 3.59 -10.69 -10.72
CA MET A 1 3.34 -9.70 -11.80
C MET A 1 2.77 -8.44 -11.16
N ASN A 2 3.61 -7.62 -10.52
CA ASN A 2 3.18 -6.37 -9.91
C ASN A 2 3.09 -5.30 -11.00
N THR A 3 1.87 -5.00 -11.42
CA THR A 3 1.61 -3.94 -12.41
C THR A 3 1.82 -2.59 -11.73
N GLU A 4 2.98 -1.97 -11.96
CA GLU A 4 3.24 -0.56 -11.61
C GLU A 4 2.27 0.32 -12.41
N ARG A 5 1.17 0.73 -11.79
CA ARG A 5 0.27 1.75 -12.37
C ARG A 5 0.51 3.08 -11.67
N ARG A 6 1.08 4.03 -12.40
CA ARG A 6 1.02 5.45 -12.05
C ARG A 6 -0.44 5.90 -12.17
N ALA A 7 -1.06 6.29 -11.07
CA ALA A 7 -2.36 6.95 -11.14
C ALA A 7 -2.14 8.39 -11.61
N ALA A 8 -2.70 8.74 -12.76
CA ALA A 8 -2.70 10.10 -13.28
C ALA A 8 -3.82 10.89 -12.60
N GLY A 9 -3.45 11.90 -11.83
CA GLY A 9 -4.36 12.83 -11.17
C GLY A 9 -3.80 13.26 -9.82
N ALA A 10 -3.49 14.56 -9.69
CA ALA A 10 -2.80 15.25 -8.59
C ALA A 10 -1.27 15.08 -8.59
N GLU A 11 -0.59 16.23 -8.50
CA GLU A 11 0.86 16.44 -8.63
C GLU A 11 1.70 15.74 -7.55
N GLY A 12 1.74 14.41 -7.49
CA GLY A 12 2.55 13.66 -6.53
C GLY A 12 3.00 12.32 -7.11
N CYS A 13 4.24 11.92 -6.83
CA CYS A 13 4.75 10.64 -7.29
C CYS A 13 4.24 9.53 -6.36
N LEU A 14 3.02 9.05 -6.61
CA LEU A 14 2.41 7.95 -5.85
C LEU A 14 2.91 6.61 -6.39
N TRP A 15 3.62 5.85 -5.55
CA TRP A 15 4.09 4.49 -5.87
C TRP A 15 3.23 3.45 -5.17
N LYS A 16 2.75 2.45 -5.90
CA LYS A 16 1.91 1.37 -5.34
C LYS A 16 2.76 0.14 -4.98
N THR A 17 2.56 -0.41 -3.79
CA THR A 17 3.06 -1.74 -3.39
C THR A 17 2.05 -2.38 -2.46
N LEU A 18 1.56 -3.58 -2.80
CA LEU A 18 0.60 -4.37 -1.98
C LEU A 18 -0.70 -3.61 -1.57
N GLY A 19 -1.16 -2.66 -2.39
CA GLY A 19 -2.35 -1.84 -2.08
C GLY A 19 -2.07 -0.61 -1.22
N ILE A 20 -0.84 -0.44 -0.75
CA ILE A 20 -0.35 0.75 -0.04
C ILE A 20 0.33 1.67 -1.04
N PHE A 21 0.13 2.97 -0.84
CA PHE A 21 0.72 4.03 -1.65
C PHE A 21 1.71 4.82 -0.83
N TRP A 22 2.87 5.09 -1.41
CA TRP A 22 3.81 6.03 -0.82
C TRP A 22 3.62 7.40 -1.47
N ASP A 23 3.26 8.38 -0.65
CA ASP A 23 3.31 9.79 -0.99
C ASP A 23 4.71 10.33 -0.65
N CYS A 24 5.52 10.51 -1.68
CA CYS A 24 6.89 11.00 -1.52
C CYS A 24 6.98 12.47 -1.09
N LYS A 25 5.91 13.27 -1.24
CA LYS A 25 5.94 14.71 -0.87
C LYS A 25 5.87 14.88 0.64
N ASP A 26 4.92 14.19 1.26
CA ASP A 26 4.69 14.25 2.70
C ASP A 26 5.33 13.08 3.46
N ASP A 27 6.09 12.23 2.76
CA ASP A 27 6.70 10.98 3.23
C ASP A 27 5.74 10.11 4.07
N CYS A 28 4.55 9.87 3.52
CA CYS A 28 3.50 9.09 4.18
C CYS A 28 3.12 7.85 3.37
N LEU A 29 2.81 6.76 4.05
CA LEU A 29 2.06 5.64 3.50
C LEU A 29 0.56 5.96 3.59
N ALA A 30 -0.17 5.72 2.51
CA ALA A 30 -1.60 5.98 2.40
C ALA A 30 -2.30 4.83 1.67
N PHE A 31 -3.61 4.73 1.84
CA PHE A 31 -4.46 3.79 1.13
C PHE A 31 -5.28 4.54 0.07
N MET A 32 -5.49 3.95 -1.10
CA MET A 32 -6.38 4.51 -2.12
C MET A 32 -7.68 3.74 -2.23
N SER A 33 -8.75 4.47 -2.55
CA SER A 33 -10.06 3.87 -2.80
C SER A 33 -9.97 2.86 -3.93
N PRO A 34 -10.50 1.64 -3.77
CA PRO A 34 -10.91 0.85 -4.93
C PRO A 34 -12.10 1.58 -5.55
N GLY A 35 -11.83 2.44 -6.54
CA GLY A 35 -12.70 3.54 -7.00
C GLY A 35 -14.20 3.25 -7.19
N THR A 36 -15.00 4.34 -7.18
CA THR A 36 -16.47 4.41 -7.33
C THR A 36 -17.22 3.14 -6.90
N THR A 37 -17.11 2.81 -5.63
CA THR A 37 -18.02 1.86 -5.01
C THR A 37 -19.38 2.57 -4.86
N ARG A 38 -20.43 2.04 -5.49
CA ARG A 38 -21.79 2.53 -5.25
C ARG A 38 -22.09 2.28 -3.78
N GLN A 39 -22.47 3.32 -3.04
CA GLN A 39 -22.90 3.15 -1.64
C GLN A 39 -24.32 2.56 -1.55
N ASN A 40 -25.07 2.64 -2.65
CA ASN A 40 -26.39 2.02 -2.75
C ASN A 40 -26.22 0.50 -2.88
N GLY A 41 -27.11 -0.24 -2.20
CA GLY A 41 -27.16 -1.70 -2.22
C GLY A 41 -27.41 -2.30 -3.61
N GLN A 42 -27.64 -3.61 -3.64
CA GLN A 42 -27.77 -4.50 -4.81
C GLN A 42 -26.45 -4.87 -5.49
N ASP A 43 -25.33 -4.83 -4.77
CA ASP A 43 -24.09 -5.37 -5.32
C ASP A 43 -24.21 -6.88 -5.50
N SER A 44 -23.64 -7.41 -6.57
CA SER A 44 -23.52 -8.86 -6.80
C SER A 44 -22.27 -9.43 -6.15
N LYS A 45 -22.22 -10.75 -5.98
CA LYS A 45 -21.01 -11.47 -5.56
C LYS A 45 -19.78 -11.07 -6.39
N HIS A 46 -19.95 -10.92 -7.71
CA HIS A 46 -18.88 -10.49 -8.62
C HIS A 46 -18.37 -9.08 -8.30
N GLN A 47 -19.28 -8.14 -8.01
CA GLN A 47 -18.91 -6.76 -7.66
C GLN A 47 -18.22 -6.70 -6.29
N LEU A 48 -18.70 -7.47 -5.31
CA LEU A 48 -18.05 -7.62 -4.01
C LEU A 48 -16.62 -8.13 -4.18
N LEU A 49 -16.46 -9.27 -4.85
CA LEU A 49 -15.14 -9.88 -5.08
C LEU A 49 -14.21 -8.97 -5.87
N SER A 50 -14.70 -8.34 -6.93
CA SER A 50 -13.93 -7.38 -7.72
C SER A 50 -13.43 -6.20 -6.85
N THR A 51 -14.26 -5.70 -5.94
CA THR A 51 -13.91 -4.60 -5.04
C THR A 51 -12.92 -5.05 -3.97
N VAL A 52 -13.14 -6.20 -3.33
CA VAL A 52 -12.23 -6.78 -2.33
C VAL A 52 -10.86 -7.07 -2.94
N SER A 53 -10.80 -7.67 -4.13
CA SER A 53 -9.53 -7.94 -4.84
C SER A 53 -8.81 -6.68 -5.33
N ARG A 54 -9.47 -5.52 -5.37
CA ARG A 54 -8.80 -4.23 -5.62
C ARG A 54 -8.22 -3.63 -4.35
N ALA A 55 -8.89 -3.83 -3.21
CA ALA A 55 -8.45 -3.37 -1.91
C ALA A 55 -7.30 -4.23 -1.35
N PHE A 56 -7.37 -5.55 -1.57
CA PHE A 56 -6.41 -6.53 -1.06
C PHE A 56 -5.79 -7.33 -2.21
N ASP A 57 -4.50 -7.64 -2.08
CA ASP A 57 -3.80 -8.59 -2.97
C ASP A 57 -4.49 -9.99 -2.88
N PRO A 58 -4.43 -10.87 -3.89
CA PRO A 58 -5.46 -11.87 -4.21
C PRO A 58 -5.46 -13.12 -3.32
N VAL A 59 -5.50 -12.96 -2.00
CA VAL A 59 -5.54 -14.07 -1.03
C VAL A 59 -6.99 -14.42 -0.62
N VAL A 60 -7.97 -13.57 -0.92
CA VAL A 60 -9.36 -13.78 -0.47
C VAL A 60 -10.21 -14.46 -1.55
N GLN A 61 -10.08 -15.78 -1.70
CA GLN A 61 -11.07 -16.59 -2.42
C GLN A 61 -12.28 -16.85 -1.52
N CYS A 62 -13.27 -15.93 -1.51
CA CYS A 62 -14.51 -16.18 -0.78
C CYS A 62 -15.46 -17.08 -1.61
N HIS A 63 -15.66 -18.31 -1.14
CA HIS A 63 -16.61 -19.26 -1.71
C HIS A 63 -18.00 -18.98 -1.14
N LEU A 64 -18.63 -17.89 -1.58
CA LEU A 64 -20.07 -17.70 -1.34
C LEU A 64 -20.82 -18.70 -2.24
N GLY A 65 -21.65 -19.58 -1.68
CA GLY A 65 -22.41 -20.62 -2.40
C GLY A 65 -23.56 -20.08 -3.28
N MET A 66 -23.35 -18.94 -3.94
CA MET A 66 -24.31 -18.21 -4.75
C MET A 66 -23.74 -17.92 -6.15
N SER A 67 -24.64 -17.58 -7.08
CA SER A 67 -24.30 -17.17 -8.44
C SER A 67 -23.52 -15.83 -8.44
N TRP A 68 -22.74 -15.60 -9.49
CA TRP A 68 -21.86 -14.43 -9.61
C TRP A 68 -22.63 -13.10 -9.74
N ASP A 69 -23.79 -13.14 -10.40
CA ASP A 69 -24.59 -11.95 -10.75
C ASP A 69 -25.86 -11.79 -9.91
N GLU A 70 -26.08 -12.68 -8.94
CA GLU A 70 -27.22 -12.59 -8.02
C GLU A 70 -26.94 -11.52 -6.94
N PRO A 71 -27.96 -10.73 -6.53
CA PRO A 71 -27.81 -9.79 -5.43
C PRO A 71 -27.37 -10.52 -4.15
N LEU A 72 -26.54 -9.85 -3.35
CA LEU A 72 -26.12 -10.39 -2.07
C LEU A 72 -27.33 -10.64 -1.14
N PRO A 73 -27.35 -11.76 -0.40
CA PRO A 73 -28.29 -11.97 0.70
C PRO A 73 -28.27 -10.80 1.68
N GLU A 74 -29.41 -10.49 2.30
CA GLU A 74 -29.59 -9.30 3.14
C GLU A 74 -28.57 -9.21 4.29
N ASP A 75 -28.22 -10.35 4.89
CA ASP A 75 -27.22 -10.45 5.93
C ASP A 75 -25.83 -10.07 5.41
N VAL A 76 -25.43 -10.59 4.25
CA VAL A 76 -24.15 -10.28 3.60
C VAL A 76 -24.12 -8.84 3.11
N GLU A 77 -25.21 -8.34 2.53
CA GLU A 77 -25.34 -6.97 2.02
C GLU A 77 -25.16 -5.93 3.14
N ARG A 78 -25.74 -6.18 4.32
CA ARG A 78 -25.59 -5.28 5.48
C ARG A 78 -24.13 -5.16 5.94
N HIS A 79 -23.43 -6.29 6.02
CA HIS A 79 -21.99 -6.30 6.34
C HIS A 79 -21.18 -5.64 5.23
N TRP A 80 -21.55 -5.86 3.97
CA TRP A 80 -20.90 -5.28 2.81
C TRP A 80 -21.00 -3.75 2.77
N ILE A 81 -22.18 -3.18 3.02
CA ILE A 81 -22.37 -1.72 3.12
C ILE A 81 -21.54 -1.14 4.26
N THR A 82 -21.52 -1.81 5.42
CA THR A 82 -20.72 -1.39 6.57
C THR A 82 -19.23 -1.38 6.23
N TRP A 83 -18.73 -2.45 5.63
CA TRP A 83 -17.33 -2.56 5.19
C TRP A 83 -16.97 -1.49 4.16
N LYS A 84 -17.84 -1.21 3.18
CA LYS A 84 -17.62 -0.12 2.20
C LYS A 84 -17.47 1.25 2.86
N ARG A 85 -18.24 1.52 3.92
CA ARG A 85 -18.14 2.76 4.69
C ARG A 85 -16.83 2.83 5.48
N GLU A 86 -16.50 1.77 6.22
CA GLU A 86 -15.24 1.69 6.98
C GLU A 86 -14.02 1.80 6.07
N LEU A 87 -14.08 1.17 4.89
CA LEU A 87 -13.03 1.28 3.90
C LEU A 87 -12.84 2.73 3.44
N ALA A 88 -13.92 3.49 3.23
CA ALA A 88 -13.83 4.89 2.84
C ALA A 88 -13.16 5.76 3.92
N GLU A 89 -13.43 5.49 5.20
CA GLU A 89 -12.75 6.13 6.33
C GLU A 89 -11.27 5.74 6.41
N PHE A 90 -10.95 4.47 6.12
CA PHE A 90 -9.58 3.96 6.12
C PHE A 90 -8.66 4.67 5.10
N LEU A 91 -9.22 5.20 4.01
CA LEU A 91 -8.48 6.00 3.03
C LEU A 91 -7.94 7.33 3.57
N LEU A 92 -8.50 7.82 4.67
CA LEU A 92 -8.05 9.04 5.32
C LEU A 92 -6.82 8.81 6.21
N ILE A 93 -6.47 7.55 6.49
CA ILE A 93 -5.33 7.21 7.32
C ILE A 93 -4.05 7.46 6.53
N ARG A 94 -3.23 8.38 7.05
CA ARG A 94 -1.85 8.62 6.61
C ARG A 94 -0.92 8.14 7.70
N VAL A 95 0.03 7.28 7.33
CA VAL A 95 1.05 6.74 8.24
C VAL A 95 2.39 7.36 7.86
N PRO A 96 2.93 8.32 8.63
CA PRO A 96 4.24 8.89 8.37
C PRO A 96 5.33 7.81 8.38
N ARG A 97 6.22 7.85 7.38
CA ARG A 97 7.40 6.98 7.35
C ARG A 97 8.47 7.57 8.25
N VAL A 98 8.54 7.09 9.48
CA VAL A 98 9.55 7.55 10.43
C VAL A 98 10.89 6.86 10.18
N LEU A 99 11.71 7.43 9.29
CA LEU A 99 13.05 6.92 8.98
C LEU A 99 14.08 7.20 10.09
N VAL A 100 13.80 8.17 10.95
CA VAL A 100 14.64 8.52 12.10
C VAL A 100 13.77 8.53 13.35
N PRO A 101 13.59 7.39 14.05
CA PRO A 101 12.68 7.27 15.19
C PRO A 101 13.27 7.80 16.50
N VAL A 102 14.24 8.71 16.42
CA VAL A 102 14.97 9.28 17.56
C VAL A 102 15.21 10.77 17.32
N THR A 103 15.42 11.52 18.40
CA THR A 103 15.79 12.94 18.31
C THR A 103 17.12 13.09 17.59
N LEU A 104 17.20 13.99 16.59
CA LEU A 104 18.42 14.25 15.83
C LEU A 104 19.62 14.66 16.71
N ALA A 105 19.35 15.30 17.87
CA ALA A 105 20.39 15.64 18.85
C ALA A 105 21.11 14.42 19.45
N LEU A 106 20.52 13.23 19.37
CA LEU A 106 21.11 11.97 19.83
C LEU A 106 21.86 11.23 18.70
N VAL A 107 21.77 11.72 17.47
CA VAL A 107 22.34 11.06 16.29
C VAL A 107 23.73 11.63 16.03
N ASN A 108 24.74 10.79 16.17
CA ASN A 108 26.13 11.15 15.91
C ASN A 108 26.48 11.04 14.43
N ARG A 109 25.89 10.07 13.72
CA ARG A 109 26.19 9.80 12.31
C ARG A 109 24.97 9.23 11.59
N ILE A 110 24.77 9.70 10.36
CA ILE A 110 23.74 9.23 9.44
C ILE A 110 24.44 8.79 8.15
N GLU A 111 24.08 7.61 7.66
CA GLU A 111 24.64 7.06 6.42
C GLU A 111 23.53 6.49 5.55
N LEU A 112 23.71 6.64 4.24
CA LEU A 112 22.85 6.02 3.24
C LEU A 112 23.62 4.88 2.58
N HIS A 113 23.14 3.65 2.72
CA HIS A 113 23.76 2.45 2.19
C HIS A 113 22.91 1.94 1.02
N ALA A 114 23.46 1.97 -0.19
CA ALA A 114 22.80 1.48 -1.39
C ALA A 114 23.44 0.17 -1.84
N PHE A 115 22.63 -0.85 -2.02
CA PHE A 115 23.01 -2.14 -2.60
C PHE A 115 22.34 -2.28 -3.95
N CYS A 116 23.07 -2.79 -4.94
CA CYS A 116 22.55 -3.01 -6.28
C CYS A 116 23.02 -4.37 -6.78
N ASP A 117 22.09 -5.11 -7.37
CA ASP A 117 22.37 -6.30 -8.17
C ASP A 117 21.89 -6.02 -9.60
N SER A 118 22.67 -6.44 -10.59
CA SER A 118 22.36 -6.19 -12.00
C SER A 118 22.83 -7.33 -12.87
N SER A 119 21.96 -7.80 -13.76
CA SER A 119 22.31 -8.65 -14.88
C SER A 119 22.21 -7.88 -16.21
N GLU A 120 22.45 -8.54 -17.33
CA GLU A 120 22.27 -7.95 -18.66
C GLU A 120 20.80 -7.55 -18.97
N GLN A 121 19.85 -8.23 -18.31
CA GLN A 121 18.41 -8.11 -18.59
C GLN A 121 17.63 -7.38 -17.50
N ASP A 122 18.17 -7.29 -16.30
CA ASP A 122 17.50 -6.65 -15.17
C ASP A 122 18.47 -5.96 -14.20
N TYR A 123 17.93 -5.07 -13.38
CA TYR A 123 18.62 -4.57 -12.22
C TYR A 123 17.66 -4.35 -11.04
N GLY A 124 18.18 -4.57 -9.84
CA GLY A 124 17.51 -4.29 -8.58
C GLY A 124 18.42 -3.48 -7.68
N ALA A 125 17.91 -2.39 -7.12
CA ALA A 125 18.61 -1.58 -6.14
C ALA A 125 17.77 -1.43 -4.87
N VAL A 126 18.43 -1.43 -3.71
CA VAL A 126 17.82 -1.16 -2.40
C VAL A 126 18.67 -0.17 -1.62
N VAL A 127 18.00 0.73 -0.91
CA VAL A 127 18.62 1.80 -0.13
C VAL A 127 18.16 1.70 1.32
N TYR A 128 19.13 1.69 2.23
CA TYR A 128 18.93 1.71 3.68
C TYR A 128 19.53 2.98 4.30
N LEU A 129 18.92 3.46 5.37
CA LEU A 129 19.40 4.54 6.21
C LEU A 129 19.96 3.94 7.49
N ARG A 130 21.27 4.07 7.73
CA ARG A 130 21.93 3.69 8.97
C ARG A 130 22.10 4.92 9.86
N LEU A 131 21.73 4.79 11.11
CA LEU A 131 21.85 5.80 12.15
C LEU A 131 22.72 5.25 13.26
N GLU A 132 23.63 6.07 13.74
CA GLU A 132 24.47 5.79 14.90
C GLU A 132 24.21 6.86 15.95
N THR A 133 23.81 6.42 17.14
CA THR A 133 23.43 7.31 18.24
C THR A 133 24.55 7.44 19.27
N SER A 134 24.49 8.49 20.09
CA SER A 134 25.40 8.73 21.21
C SER A 134 25.40 7.62 22.26
N GLY A 135 24.30 6.87 22.37
CA GLY A 135 24.18 5.70 23.25
C GLY A 135 24.72 4.40 22.65
N GLN A 136 25.50 4.45 21.57
CA GLN A 136 26.00 3.28 20.81
C GLN A 136 24.89 2.40 20.20
N LEU A 137 23.64 2.86 20.17
CA LEU A 137 22.57 2.19 19.43
C LEU A 137 22.74 2.46 17.93
N MET A 138 22.68 1.38 17.15
CA MET A 138 22.69 1.40 15.69
C MET A 138 21.30 1.05 15.18
N LEU A 139 20.73 1.93 14.35
CA LEU A 139 19.44 1.68 13.69
C LEU A 139 19.66 1.61 12.19
N VAL A 140 18.98 0.68 11.52
CA VAL A 140 18.99 0.58 10.07
C VAL A 140 17.55 0.51 9.58
N ASN A 141 17.15 1.50 8.79
CA ASN A 141 15.79 1.63 8.27
C ASN A 141 15.78 1.50 6.75
N PHE A 142 14.82 0.75 6.22
CA PHE A 142 14.60 0.66 4.78
C PHE A 142 14.08 2.00 4.24
N VAL A 143 14.72 2.53 3.20
CA VAL A 143 14.29 3.77 2.55
C VAL A 143 13.47 3.43 1.32
N THR A 144 14.07 2.75 0.34
CA THR A 144 13.37 2.39 -0.89
C THR A 144 14.07 1.25 -1.59
N ALA A 145 13.34 0.53 -2.42
CA ALA A 145 13.90 -0.38 -3.40
C ALA A 145 13.28 -0.09 -4.76
N LYS A 146 14.03 -0.41 -5.82
CA LYS A 146 13.56 -0.30 -7.18
C LYS A 146 14.13 -1.44 -8.00
N THR A 147 13.26 -2.14 -8.71
CA THR A 147 13.65 -3.11 -9.71
C THR A 147 13.25 -2.61 -11.09
N ARG A 148 14.03 -2.92 -12.11
CA ARG A 148 13.62 -2.80 -13.50
C ARG A 148 13.98 -4.08 -14.22
N LEU A 149 12.95 -4.69 -14.78
CA LEU A 149 13.08 -5.79 -15.73
C LEU A 149 12.92 -5.18 -17.14
N LYS A 150 13.74 -5.61 -18.09
CA LYS A 150 13.50 -5.28 -19.51
C LYS A 150 12.26 -6.00 -20.04
#